data_AF-A0A0P7YGP4-F1
#
_entry.id   AF-A0A0P7YGP4-F1
#
_cell.length_a   1.000
_cell.length_b   1.000
_cell.length_c   1.000
_cell.angle_alpha   90.00
_cell.angle_beta   90.00
_cell.angle_gamma   90.00
#
_symmetry.space_group_name_H-M   'P 1'
#
loop_
_entity.id
_entity.type
_entity.pdbx_description
1 polymer ?
#
loop_
_entity_poly.entity_id
_entity_poly.type
_entity_poly.pdbx_seq_one_letter_code
_entity_poly.pdbx_strand_id
1 'polypeptide(L)' 'MAEYQDRLAAGHASKIEPEHVERVLEKLRRKEADLRARLASDPVDAECEDLQHKLKVAREHIERAEWLRRELA' A
#
# COMPACT_ATOMS: atom_id res chain seq x y z
N MET A 1 -3.06 -18.45 -4.17
CA MET A 1 -1.65 -18.71 -4.53
C MET A 1 -1.51 -19.39 -5.89
N ALA A 2 -2.29 -20.45 -6.20
CA ALA A 2 -2.24 -21.13 -7.50
C ALA A 2 -2.54 -20.20 -8.70
N GLU A 3 -3.62 -19.40 -8.64
CA GLU A 3 -4.00 -18.50 -9.74
C GLU A 3 -2.92 -17.49 -10.14
N TYR A 4 -2.12 -16.99 -9.20
CA TYR A 4 -1.06 -16.03 -9.51
C TYR A 4 0.10 -16.70 -10.26
N GLN A 5 0.50 -17.90 -9.84
CA GLN A 5 1.58 -18.64 -10.51
C GLN A 5 1.14 -19.18 -11.87
N ASP A 6 -0.10 -19.61 -12.02
CA ASP A 6 -0.64 -20.05 -13.31
C ASP A 6 -0.70 -18.88 -14.30
N ARG A 7 -1.12 -17.68 -13.86
CA ARG A 7 -1.08 -16.47 -14.69
C ARG A 7 0.34 -16.00 -15.01
N LEU A 8 1.29 -16.19 -14.09
CA LEU A 8 2.69 -15.89 -14.32
C LEU A 8 3.29 -16.83 -15.38
N ALA A 9 3.03 -18.13 -15.25
CA ALA A 9 3.50 -19.16 -16.17
C ALA A 9 2.89 -18.98 -17.58
N ALA A 10 1.65 -18.53 -17.64
CA ALA A 10 0.95 -18.22 -18.89
C ALA A 10 1.27 -16.82 -19.47
N GLY A 11 2.15 -16.03 -18.83
CA GLY A 11 2.53 -14.68 -19.29
C GLY A 11 1.43 -13.62 -19.12
N HIS A 12 0.33 -13.93 -18.44
CA HIS A 12 -0.80 -13.04 -18.16
C HIS A 12 -0.61 -12.16 -16.91
N ALA A 13 0.54 -12.30 -16.24
CA ALA A 13 0.97 -11.47 -15.14
C ALA A 13 2.49 -11.28 -15.22
N SER A 14 2.96 -10.03 -15.15
CA SER A 14 4.39 -9.74 -15.01
C SER A 14 4.85 -10.12 -13.60
N LYS A 15 6.06 -10.67 -13.49
CA LYS A 15 6.69 -10.94 -12.20
C LYS A 15 6.73 -9.65 -11.39
N ILE A 16 6.33 -9.75 -10.12
CA ILE A 16 6.52 -8.64 -9.19
C ILE A 16 8.01 -8.54 -8.93
N GLU A 17 8.62 -7.54 -9.53
CA GLU A 17 10.00 -7.15 -9.28
C GLU A 17 10.08 -6.23 -8.05
N PRO A 18 11.21 -6.22 -7.34
CA PRO A 18 11.42 -5.32 -6.20
C PRO A 18 11.11 -3.86 -6.53
N GLU A 19 11.46 -3.41 -7.75
CA GLU A 19 11.18 -2.05 -8.24
C GLU A 19 9.68 -1.72 -8.30
N HIS A 20 8.82 -2.71 -8.61
CA HIS A 20 7.37 -2.52 -8.58
C HIS A 20 6.89 -2.27 -7.15
N VAL A 21 7.43 -3.00 -6.18
CA VAL A 21 7.09 -2.86 -4.76
C VAL A 21 7.57 -1.52 -4.22
N GLU A 22 8.77 -1.07 -4.60
CA GLU A 22 9.29 0.25 -4.23
C GLU A 22 8.41 1.41 -4.72
N ARG A 23 7.97 1.36 -5.99
CA ARG A 23 7.04 2.36 -6.54
C ARG A 23 5.71 2.40 -5.79
N VAL A 24 5.20 1.25 -5.38
CA VAL A 24 3.96 1.16 -4.57
C VAL A 24 4.19 1.71 -3.17
N LEU A 25 5.32 1.37 -2.53
CA LEU A 25 5.68 1.90 -1.21
C LEU A 25 5.78 3.43 -1.22
N GLU A 26 6.38 4.01 -2.25
CA GLU A 26 6.46 5.47 -2.37
C GLU A 26 5.06 6.11 -2.42
N LYS A 27 4.15 5.55 -3.23
CA LYS A 27 2.75 6.03 -3.33
C LYS A 27 2.02 5.89 -2.00
N LEU A 28 2.17 4.77 -1.32
CA LEU A 28 1.53 4.52 -0.03
C LEU A 28 2.04 5.48 1.04
N ARG A 29 3.35 5.75 1.10
CA ARG A 29 3.94 6.72 2.03
C ARG A 29 3.47 8.15 1.75
N ARG A 30 3.38 8.56 0.48
CA ARG A 30 2.79 9.86 0.11
C ARG A 30 1.34 9.97 0.57
N LYS A 31 0.54 8.91 0.38
CA LYS A 31 -0.85 8.86 0.85
C LYS A 31 -0.95 8.92 2.37
N GLU A 32 -0.05 8.23 3.08
CA GLU A 32 0.01 8.30 4.54
C GLU A 32 0.29 9.73 5.03
N ALA A 33 1.25 10.42 4.41
CA ALA A 33 1.59 11.80 4.74
C ALA A 33 0.42 12.76 4.49
N ASP A 34 -0.28 12.63 3.35
CA ASP A 34 -1.46 13.43 3.02
C ASP A 34 -2.60 13.21 4.02
N LEU A 35 -2.91 11.95 4.37
CA LEU A 35 -3.94 11.63 5.36
C LEU A 35 -3.60 12.20 6.74
N ARG A 36 -2.32 12.15 7.16
CA ARG A 36 -1.87 12.77 8.41
C ARG A 36 -1.98 14.29 8.37
N ALA A 37 -1.65 14.92 7.26
CA ALA A 37 -1.79 16.37 7.09
C ALA A 37 -3.27 16.79 7.19
N ARG A 38 -4.18 16.03 6.58
CA ARG A 38 -5.62 16.26 6.68
C ARG A 38 -6.16 16.08 8.10
N LEU A 39 -5.69 15.06 8.82
CA LEU A 39 -6.03 14.88 10.24
C LEU A 39 -5.50 16.03 11.11
N ALA A 40 -4.36 16.61 10.76
CA ALA A 40 -3.80 17.76 11.48
C ALA A 40 -4.59 19.06 11.25
N SER A 41 -5.42 19.13 10.20
CA SER A 41 -6.32 20.26 9.94
C SER A 41 -7.59 20.26 10.80
N ASP A 42 -7.67 19.38 11.81
CA ASP A 42 -8.79 19.23 12.75
C ASP A 42 -10.17 19.10 12.05
N PRO A 43 -10.35 18.05 11.22
CA PRO A 43 -11.58 17.83 10.49
C PRO A 43 -12.73 17.43 11.44
N VAL A 44 -13.96 17.68 11.02
CA VAL A 44 -15.16 17.28 11.77
C VAL A 44 -15.20 15.77 12.03
N ASP A 45 -15.83 15.34 13.12
CA ASP A 45 -15.75 13.97 13.65
C ASP A 45 -15.93 12.86 12.60
N ALA A 46 -16.94 12.97 11.72
CA ALA A 46 -17.19 11.98 10.68
C ALA A 46 -16.07 11.90 9.62
N GLU A 47 -15.45 13.04 9.27
CA GLU A 47 -14.29 13.07 8.38
C GLU A 47 -13.02 12.58 9.11
N CYS A 48 -12.89 12.87 10.41
CA CYS A 48 -11.79 12.38 11.24
C CYS A 48 -11.78 10.84 11.31
N GLU A 49 -12.93 10.21 11.59
CA GLU A 49 -13.05 8.75 11.62
C GLU A 49 -12.69 8.09 10.27
N ASP A 50 -13.19 8.63 9.16
CA ASP A 50 -12.89 8.13 7.82
C ASP A 50 -11.41 8.29 7.46
N LEU A 51 -10.80 9.43 7.80
CA LEU A 51 -9.36 9.67 7.60
C LEU A 51 -8.49 8.73 8.46
N GLN A 52 -8.88 8.47 9.71
CA GLN A 52 -8.19 7.51 10.57
C GLN A 52 -8.30 6.09 10.02
N HIS A 53 -9.48 5.70 9.52
CA HIS A 53 -9.67 4.39 8.87
C HIS A 53 -8.78 4.26 7.64
N LYS A 54 -8.78 5.27 6.77
CA LYS A 54 -7.91 5.32 5.58
C LYS A 54 -6.43 5.26 5.95
N LEU A 55 -6.02 5.92 7.04
CA LEU A 55 -4.65 5.91 7.54
C LEU A 55 -4.24 4.52 8.02
N LYS A 56 -5.12 3.84 8.78
CA LYS A 56 -4.89 2.46 9.21
C LYS A 56 -4.70 1.53 8.01
N VAL A 57 -5.58 1.59 7.02
CA VAL A 57 -5.48 0.78 5.81
C VAL A 57 -4.22 1.09 5.00
N ALA A 58 -3.80 2.36 4.93
CA ALA A 58 -2.55 2.74 4.27
C ALA A 58 -1.34 2.11 4.98
N ARG A 59 -1.30 2.15 6.32
CA ARG A 59 -0.22 1.54 7.12
C ARG A 59 -0.15 0.02 6.95
N GLU A 60 -1.27 -0.68 6.99
CA GLU A 60 -1.31 -2.12 6.73
C GLU A 60 -0.75 -2.47 5.33
N HIS A 61 -1.08 -1.67 4.31
CA HIS A 61 -0.53 -1.87 2.98
C HIS A 61 0.97 -1.56 2.91
N ILE A 62 1.46 -0.57 3.65
CA ILE A 62 2.90 -0.29 3.76
C ILE A 62 3.60 -1.49 4.39
N GLU A 63 3.12 -2.01 5.52
CA GLU A 63 3.71 -3.17 6.18
C GLU A 63 3.76 -4.40 5.27
N ARG A 64 2.66 -4.69 4.57
CA ARG A 64 2.61 -5.80 3.60
C ARG A 64 3.58 -5.60 2.43
N ALA A 65 3.69 -4.38 1.91
CA ALA A 65 4.60 -4.08 0.83
C ALA A 65 6.08 -4.10 1.30
N GLU A 66 6.37 -3.65 2.51
CA GLU A 66 7.71 -3.75 3.11
C GLU A 66 8.11 -5.21 3.35
N TRP A 67 7.18 -6.04 3.82
CA TRP A 67 7.39 -7.49 3.92
C TRP A 67 7.68 -8.09 2.54
N LEU A 68 6.84 -7.81 1.54
CA LEU A 68 7.03 -8.33 0.19
C LEU A 68 8.37 -7.89 -0.42
N ARG A 69 8.79 -6.65 -0.15
CA ARG A 69 10.10 -6.15 -0.60
C ARG A 69 11.25 -6.95 -0.01
N ARG A 70 11.15 -7.37 1.26
CA ARG A 70 12.17 -8.21 1.92
C ARG A 70 12.19 -9.63 1.38
N GLU A 71 11.03 -10.20 1.04
CA GLU A 71 10.95 -11.55 0.45
C GLU A 71 11.47 -11.62 -1.00
N LEU A 72 11.43 -10.49 -1.71
CA LEU A 72 11.92 -10.37 -3.10
C LEU A 72 13.39 -9.93 -3.19
N ALA A 73 14.01 -9.56 -2.07
CA ALA A 73 15.40 -9.13 -1.97
C ALA A 73 16.32 -10.32 -1.67
#